data_AF-A0A0D0HBW9-F1
#
_entry.id   AF-A0A0D0HBW9-F1
#
_cell.length_a   1.000
_cell.length_b   1.000
_cell.length_c   1.000
_cell.angle_alpha   90.00
_cell.angle_beta   90.00
_cell.angle_gamma   90.00
#
_symmetry.space_group_name_H-M   'P 1'
#
loop_
_entity.id
_entity.type
_entity.pdbx_description
1 polymer ?
#
loop_
_entity_poly.entity_id
_entity_poly.type
_entity_poly.pdbx_seq_one_letter_code
_entity_poly.pdbx_strand_id
1 'polypeptide(L)' 'MELNEVIKSRRKVLAISQLDLAEMADVSLATVKDIERGKGNPSLSTVNKLLGVLGLEMDFKIRKTIL' A
#
# COMPACT_ATOMS: atom_id res chain seq x y z
N MET A 1 7.75 6.79 8.52
CA MET A 1 6.44 6.11 8.43
C MET A 1 6.66 4.83 7.67
N GLU A 2 6.21 3.71 8.22
CA GLU A 2 6.27 2.42 7.53
C GLU A 2 5.15 2.31 6.48
N LEU A 3 5.34 1.47 5.47
CA LEU A 3 4.41 1.28 4.35
C LEU A 3 2.98 0.97 4.81
N ASN A 4 2.84 0.09 5.81
CA ASN A 4 1.56 -0.32 6.38
C ASN A 4 0.78 0.88 6.96
N GLU A 5 1.47 1.78 7.65
CA GLU A 5 0.85 2.97 8.24
C GLU A 5 0.47 4.00 7.19
N VAL A 6 1.26 4.14 6.12
CA VAL A 6 0.92 5.01 4.97
C VAL A 6 -0.37 4.53 4.31
N ILE A 7 -0.45 3.24 3.97
CA ILE A 7 -1.62 2.63 3.32
C ILE A 7 -2.86 2.80 4.20
N LYS A 8 -2.76 2.42 5.48
CA LYS A 8 -3.87 2.48 6.44
C LYS A 8 -4.36 3.92 6.68
N SER A 9 -3.43 4.85 6.85
CA SER A 9 -3.77 6.26 7.11
C SER A 9 -4.42 6.89 5.88
N ARG A 10 -3.87 6.64 4.69
CA ARG A 10 -4.43 7.17 3.45
C ARG A 10 -5.81 6.61 3.17
N ARG A 11 -6.02 5.31 3.38
CA ARG A 11 -7.33 4.67 3.26
C ARG A 11 -8.39 5.33 4.15
N LYS A 12 -8.03 5.62 5.40
CA LYS A 12 -8.93 6.33 6.34
C LYS A 12 -9.25 7.75 5.89
N VAL A 13 -8.28 8.48 5.33
CA VAL A 13 -8.51 9.82 4.76
C VAL A 13 -9.50 9.78 3.59
N LEU A 14 -9.43 8.74 2.76
CA LEU A 14 -10.36 8.51 1.65
C LEU A 14 -11.72 7.94 2.09
N ALA A 15 -11.90 7.68 3.39
CA ALA A 15 -13.12 7.13 3.98
C ALA A 15 -13.60 5.80 3.38
N ILE A 16 -12.68 4.97 2.89
CA ILE A 16 -13.00 3.63 2.34
C ILE A 16 -12.67 2.51 3.32
N SER A 17 -13.43 1.42 3.25
CA SER A 17 -13.22 0.21 4.05
C SER A 17 -12.02 -0.61 3.54
N GLN A 18 -11.55 -1.57 4.35
CA GLN A 18 -10.53 -2.52 3.89
C GLN A 18 -11.04 -3.41 2.75
N LEU A 19 -12.36 -3.68 2.71
CA LEU A 19 -12.99 -4.45 1.65
C LEU A 19 -13.01 -3.64 0.35
N ASP A 20 -13.42 -2.37 0.43
CA ASP A 20 -13.46 -1.46 -0.73
C ASP A 20 -12.06 -1.34 -1.36
N LEU A 21 -11.02 -1.15 -0.54
CA LEU A 21 -9.65 -1.09 -1.03
C LEU A 21 -9.22 -2.41 -1.70
N ALA A 22 -9.62 -3.56 -1.14
CA ALA A 22 -9.30 -4.87 -1.69
C ALA A 22 -9.97 -5.08 -3.06
N GLU A 23 -11.25 -4.75 -3.17
CA GLU A 23 -12.04 -4.86 -4.40
C GLU A 23 -11.52 -3.91 -5.49
N MET A 24 -11.31 -2.63 -5.16
CA MET A 24 -10.80 -1.63 -6.10
C MET A 24 -9.39 -1.93 -6.61
N ALA A 25 -8.55 -2.53 -5.78
CA ALA A 25 -7.17 -2.87 -6.13
C ALA A 25 -7.03 -4.28 -6.74
N ASP A 26 -8.13 -5.04 -6.85
CA ASP A 26 -8.11 -6.43 -7.31
C ASP A 26 -7.09 -7.28 -6.54
N VAL A 27 -7.25 -7.31 -5.20
CA VAL A 27 -6.45 -8.10 -4.26
C VAL A 27 -7.34 -8.68 -3.17
N SER A 28 -6.90 -9.73 -2.49
CA SER A 28 -7.70 -10.33 -1.43
C SER A 28 -7.81 -9.42 -0.20
N LEU A 29 -8.95 -9.46 0.50
CA LEU A 29 -9.13 -8.75 1.79
C LEU A 29 -8.09 -9.22 2.83
N ALA A 30 -7.71 -10.49 2.82
CA ALA A 30 -6.67 -11.02 3.71
C ALA A 30 -5.34 -10.30 3.47
N THR A 31 -4.96 -10.11 2.21
CA THR A 31 -3.76 -9.37 1.81
C THR A 31 -3.78 -7.94 2.33
N VAL A 32 -4.89 -7.20 2.17
CA VAL A 32 -5.01 -5.83 2.71
C VAL A 32 -4.87 -5.82 4.24
N LYS A 33 -5.52 -6.76 4.94
CA LYS A 33 -5.43 -6.89 6.39
C LYS A 33 -4.02 -7.17 6.88
N ASP A 34 -3.31 -8.07 6.22
CA ASP A 34 -1.94 -8.43 6.60
C ASP A 34 -0.99 -7.26 6.36
N ILE A 35 -1.11 -6.60 5.19
CA ILE A 35 -0.33 -5.39 4.88
C ILE A 35 -0.55 -4.31 5.93
N GLU A 36 -1.81 -3.94 6.26
CA GLU A 36 -2.09 -2.89 7.26
C GLU A 36 -1.68 -3.26 8.69
N ARG A 37 -1.45 -4.55 8.98
CA ARG A 37 -0.93 -5.04 10.26
C ARG A 37 0.59 -5.17 10.28
N GLY A 38 1.27 -4.87 9.17
CA GLY A 38 2.71 -5.09 9.02
C GLY A 38 3.09 -6.58 8.98
N LYS A 39 2.17 -7.44 8.56
CA LYS A 39 2.37 -8.89 8.39
C LYS A 39 2.49 -9.24 6.92
N GLY A 40 3.19 -10.35 6.65
CA GLY A 40 3.39 -10.89 5.31
C GLY A 40 4.51 -10.21 4.54
N ASN A 41 4.71 -10.65 3.30
CA ASN A 41 5.71 -10.13 2.36
C ASN A 41 5.03 -9.87 1.00
N PRO A 42 4.29 -8.76 0.85
CA PRO A 42 3.56 -8.48 -0.38
C PRO A 42 4.52 -8.23 -1.55
N SER A 43 4.14 -8.64 -2.74
CA SER A 43 4.89 -8.26 -3.95
C SER A 43 4.79 -6.75 -4.18
N LEU A 44 5.80 -6.17 -4.84
CA LEU A 44 5.75 -4.78 -5.29
C LEU A 44 4.54 -4.49 -6.18
N SER A 45 4.09 -5.47 -6.98
CA SER A 45 2.88 -5.34 -7.81
C SER A 45 1.61 -5.17 -6.96
N THR A 46 1.50 -5.92 -5.86
CA THR A 46 0.39 -5.81 -4.91
C THR A 46 0.40 -4.44 -4.24
N VAL A 47 1.58 -3.99 -3.81
CA VAL A 47 1.74 -2.66 -3.20
C VAL A 47 1.36 -1.57 -4.20
N ASN A 48 1.84 -1.64 -5.44
CA ASN A 48 1.49 -0.67 -6.49
C ASN A 48 -0.02 -0.62 -6.77
N LYS A 49 -0.70 -1.77 -6.84
CA LYS A 49 -2.17 -1.82 -7.00
C LYS A 49 -2.88 -1.04 -5.88
N LEU A 50 -2.49 -1.25 -4.63
CA LEU A 50 -3.05 -0.54 -3.48
C LEU A 50 -2.76 0.96 -3.53
N LEU A 51 -1.51 1.34 -3.83
CA LEU A 51 -1.13 2.74 -3.91
C LEU A 51 -1.90 3.47 -5.02
N GLY A 52 -2.11 2.83 -6.17
CA GLY A 52 -2.91 3.39 -7.26
C GLY A 52 -4.34 3.77 -6.84
N VAL A 53 -5.04 2.88 -6.13
CA VAL A 53 -6.38 3.18 -5.57
C VAL A 53 -6.33 4.32 -4.54
N LEU A 54 -5.26 4.38 -3.75
CA LEU A 54 -5.07 5.38 -2.72
C LEU A 54 -4.59 6.74 -3.26
N GLY A 55 -4.38 6.86 -4.58
CA GLY A 55 -3.83 8.06 -5.22
C GLY A 55 -2.38 8.34 -4.78
N LEU A 56 -1.59 7.27 -4.63
CA LEU A 56 -0.18 7.30 -4.26
C LEU A 56 0.66 6.60 -5.32
N GLU A 57 1.94 6.92 -5.38
CA GLU A 57 2.91 6.29 -6.28
C GLU A 57 4.22 5.95 -5.56
N MET A 58 4.95 4.95 -6.08
CA MET A 58 6.31 4.65 -5.66
C MET A 58 7.31 5.29 -6.61
N ASP A 59 8.28 6.02 -6.06
CA ASP A 59 9.35 6.66 -6.82
C ASP A 59 10.70 6.01 -6.49
N PHE A 60 11.43 5.60 -7.53
CA PHE A 60 12.73 4.94 -7.42
C PHE A 60 13.82 5.87 -7.91
N LYS A 61 14.79 6.17 -7.04
CA LYS A 61 15.89 7.09 -7.34
C LYS A 61 17.24 6.39 -7.18
N ILE A 62 18.18 6.76 -8.04
CA ILE A 62 19.57 6.31 -7.92
C ILE A 62 20.12 6.81 -6.58
N ARG A 63 20.68 5.88 -5.80
CA ARG A 63 21.36 6.22 -4.55
C ARG A 63 22.58 7.07 -4.87
N LYS A 64 22.62 8.30 -4.36
CA LYS A 64 23.81 9.15 -4.43
C LYS A 64 24.82 8.64 -3.42
N THR A 65 25.92 8.07 -3.88
CA THR A 65 27.07 7.77 -3.03
C THR A 65 27.94 9.03 -2.99
N ILE A 66 28.25 9.53 -1.79
CA ILE A 66 29.32 10.51 -1.62
C ILE A 66 30.61 9.71 -1.86
N LEU A 67 31.34 10.02 -2.92
CA LEU A 67 32.74 9.60 -3.05
C LEU A 67 33.59 10.42 -2.09
#